data_AF-A0A661IJN0-F1
#
_entry.id   AF-A0A661IJN0-F1
#
_cell.length_a   1.000
_cell.length_b   1.000
_cell.length_c   1.000
_cell.angle_alpha   90.00
_cell.angle_beta   90.00
_cell.angle_gamma   90.00
#
_symmetry.space_group_name_H-M   'P 1'
#
loop_
_entity.id
_entity.type
_entity.pdbx_description
1 polymer ?
#
loop_
_entity_poly.entity_id
_entity_poly.type
_entity_poly.pdbx_seq_one_letter_code
_entity_poly.pdbx_strand_id
1 'polypeptide(L)'
;MEDPKGLLDQIEKRELNPYHVFMASFLAGLHSMGMLNQATVTVAARGAGRKMALYLQAKGDLPPLRGTLMEKAATLIEHLQKVMPLGMQVQVEVKGDEVEVKVEGATCKFCPKGVGGAELEGTLCPYPALLASFADALLSSEGGIKVKPQGRRPLVKEAGVCKMVLYRVQAR
;
A
#
# COMPACT_ATOMS: atom_id res chain seq x y z
N MET A 1 10.30 14.24 -22.83
CA MET A 1 11.55 14.15 -22.05
C MET A 1 11.17 14.57 -20.64
N GLU A 2 11.17 13.62 -19.69
CA GLU A 2 10.79 13.92 -18.30
C GLU A 2 11.68 15.03 -17.75
N ASP A 3 11.07 16.04 -17.10
CA ASP A 3 11.79 17.15 -16.48
C ASP A 3 12.64 16.61 -15.31
N PRO A 4 13.97 16.60 -15.41
CA PRO A 4 14.83 16.07 -14.37
C PRO A 4 14.68 16.83 -13.04
N LYS A 5 14.28 18.11 -13.10
CA LYS A 5 14.05 18.93 -11.89
C LYS A 5 12.84 18.43 -11.10
N GLY A 6 11.82 17.90 -11.78
CA GLY A 6 10.63 17.35 -11.14
C GLY A 6 10.95 16.17 -10.21
N LEU A 7 11.82 15.24 -10.64
CA LEU A 7 12.17 14.06 -9.83
C LEU A 7 13.09 14.41 -8.65
N LEU A 8 14.08 15.30 -8.86
CA LEU A 8 14.97 15.76 -7.78
C LEU A 8 14.17 16.34 -6.61
N ASP A 9 13.20 17.21 -6.93
CA ASP A 9 12.25 17.75 -5.95
C ASP A 9 11.48 16.66 -5.19
N GLN A 10 11.03 15.61 -5.87
CA GLN A 10 10.30 14.51 -5.21
C GLN A 10 11.21 13.68 -4.30
N ILE A 11 12.48 13.49 -4.68
CA ILE A 11 13.45 12.74 -3.87
C ILE A 11 13.63 13.41 -2.51
N GLU A 12 13.84 14.74 -2.50
CA GLU A 12 13.99 15.51 -1.27
C GLU A 12 12.68 15.55 -0.48
N LYS A 13 11.57 15.97 -1.12
CA LYS A 13 10.28 16.18 -0.45
C LYS A 13 9.69 14.92 0.17
N ARG A 14 10.01 13.73 -0.36
CA ARG A 14 9.46 12.44 0.10
C ARG A 14 10.50 11.54 0.76
N GLU A 15 11.75 12.00 0.89
CA GLU A 15 12.89 11.21 1.35
C GLU A 15 12.95 9.85 0.64
N LEU A 16 13.04 9.89 -0.69
CA LEU A 16 13.03 8.69 -1.51
C LEU A 16 14.39 7.97 -1.44
N ASN A 17 14.35 6.65 -1.43
CA ASN A 17 15.52 5.80 -1.62
C ASN A 17 15.46 5.17 -3.03
N PRO A 18 16.52 4.48 -3.49
CA PRO A 18 16.52 3.87 -4.82
C PRO A 18 15.38 2.89 -5.08
N TYR A 19 14.89 2.17 -4.07
CA TYR A 19 13.78 1.22 -4.23
C TYR A 19 12.43 1.92 -4.46
N HIS A 20 12.21 3.07 -3.82
CA HIS A 20 11.02 3.88 -4.03
C HIS A 20 10.95 4.37 -5.48
N VAL A 21 12.07 4.94 -5.97
CA VAL A 21 12.18 5.43 -7.35
C VAL A 21 12.01 4.28 -8.33
N PHE A 22 12.76 3.19 -8.14
CA PHE A 22 12.68 1.99 -8.99
C PHE A 22 11.24 1.49 -9.12
N MET A 23 10.56 1.25 -7.99
CA MET A 23 9.21 0.68 -8.03
C MET A 23 8.18 1.64 -8.65
N ALA A 24 8.22 2.92 -8.32
CA ALA A 24 7.28 3.88 -8.85
C ALA A 24 7.46 4.08 -10.38
N SER A 25 8.71 4.25 -10.83
CA SER A 25 9.03 4.40 -12.26
C SER A 25 8.78 3.12 -13.05
N PHE A 26 9.04 1.94 -12.47
CA PHE A 26 8.73 0.66 -13.11
C PHE A 26 7.23 0.48 -13.34
N LEU A 27 6.40 0.78 -12.34
CA LEU A 27 4.94 0.75 -12.48
C LEU A 27 4.44 1.79 -13.50
N ALA A 28 5.03 2.98 -13.52
CA ALA A 28 4.68 4.01 -14.49
C ALA A 28 5.03 3.61 -15.93
N GLY A 29 6.22 3.06 -16.16
CA GLY A 29 6.65 2.59 -17.47
C GLY A 29 5.81 1.42 -18.00
N LEU A 30 5.48 0.45 -17.15
CA LEU A 30 4.57 -0.63 -17.57
C LEU A 30 3.16 -0.13 -17.88
N HIS A 31 2.69 0.92 -17.17
CA HIS A 31 1.40 1.52 -17.47
C HIS A 31 1.41 2.28 -18.79
N SER A 32 2.45 3.05 -19.10
CA SER A 32 2.56 3.78 -20.37
C SER A 32 2.62 2.85 -21.59
N MET A 33 3.07 1.60 -21.39
CA MET A 33 3.02 0.54 -22.40
C MET A 33 1.66 -0.20 -22.47
N GLY A 34 0.65 0.22 -21.69
CA GLY A 34 -0.66 -0.42 -21.65
C GLY A 34 -0.68 -1.80 -20.96
N MET A 35 0.41 -2.20 -20.30
CA MET A 35 0.55 -3.52 -19.67
C MET A 35 -0.06 -3.58 -18.27
N LEU A 36 -0.24 -2.43 -17.61
CA LEU A 36 -0.83 -2.35 -16.28
C LEU A 36 -2.17 -1.63 -16.28
N ASN A 37 -3.15 -2.30 -15.68
CA ASN A 37 -4.34 -1.70 -15.14
C ASN A 37 -4.42 -1.98 -13.62
N GLN A 38 -5.40 -1.39 -12.94
CA GLN A 38 -5.56 -1.56 -11.49
C GLN A 38 -5.78 -3.03 -11.08
N ALA A 39 -6.42 -3.87 -11.91
CA ALA A 39 -6.63 -5.28 -11.62
C ALA A 39 -5.29 -6.05 -11.64
N THR A 40 -4.45 -5.84 -12.66
CA THR A 40 -3.11 -6.43 -12.74
C THR A 40 -2.25 -6.03 -11.54
N VAL A 41 -2.27 -4.74 -11.18
CA VAL A 41 -1.54 -4.24 -10.00
C VAL A 41 -2.08 -4.85 -8.71
N THR A 42 -3.39 -5.02 -8.58
CA THR A 42 -3.98 -5.70 -7.41
C THR A 42 -3.50 -7.15 -7.28
N VAL A 43 -3.41 -7.91 -8.38
CA VAL A 43 -2.91 -9.29 -8.34
C VAL A 43 -1.42 -9.31 -7.95
N ALA A 44 -0.59 -8.49 -8.60
CA ALA A 44 0.83 -8.40 -8.30
C ALA A 44 1.08 -7.98 -6.84
N ALA A 45 0.35 -6.98 -6.36
CA ALA A 45 0.44 -6.47 -5.00
C ALA A 45 0.04 -7.50 -3.94
N ARG A 46 -0.98 -8.35 -4.21
CA ARG A 46 -1.33 -9.47 -3.32
C ARG A 46 -0.17 -10.46 -3.19
N GLY A 47 0.47 -10.79 -4.30
CA GLY A 47 1.65 -11.66 -4.31
C GLY A 47 2.81 -11.06 -3.51
N ALA A 48 3.04 -9.75 -3.67
CA ALA A 48 4.07 -9.02 -2.95
C ALA A 48 3.81 -8.99 -1.43
N GLY A 49 2.58 -8.68 -0.99
CA GLY A 49 2.25 -8.64 0.44
C GLY A 49 2.41 -9.99 1.14
N ARG A 50 2.03 -11.09 0.49
CA ARG A 50 2.27 -12.45 1.02
C ARG A 50 3.76 -12.78 1.15
N LYS A 51 4.57 -12.39 0.17
CA LYS A 51 6.04 -12.59 0.23
C LYS A 51 6.68 -11.73 1.31
N MET A 52 6.16 -10.53 1.54
CA MET A 52 6.63 -9.66 2.62
C MET A 52 6.32 -10.27 3.99
N ALA A 53 5.14 -10.87 4.17
CA ALA A 53 4.81 -11.61 5.38
C ALA A 53 5.79 -12.75 5.65
N LEU A 54 6.09 -13.57 4.63
CA LEU A 54 7.09 -14.64 4.72
C LEU A 54 8.48 -14.12 5.04
N TYR A 55 8.89 -13.00 4.43
CA TYR A 55 10.17 -12.37 4.69
C TYR A 55 10.31 -11.95 6.17
N LEU A 56 9.33 -11.24 6.72
CA LEU A 56 9.36 -10.79 8.11
C LEU A 56 9.28 -11.96 9.10
N GLN A 57 8.46 -12.98 8.80
CA GLN A 57 8.45 -14.22 9.57
C GLN A 57 9.82 -14.90 9.61
N ALA A 58 10.48 -15.05 8.44
CA ALA A 58 11.80 -15.67 8.35
C ALA A 58 12.89 -14.86 9.07
N LYS A 59 12.73 -13.54 9.18
CA LYS A 59 13.63 -12.65 9.93
C LYS A 59 13.32 -12.58 11.43
N GLY A 60 12.20 -13.14 11.87
CA GLY A 60 11.74 -12.97 13.26
C GLY A 60 11.39 -11.51 13.58
N ASP A 61 11.10 -10.69 12.57
CA ASP A 61 10.83 -9.25 12.69
C ASP A 61 9.32 -9.01 12.56
N LEU A 62 8.57 -9.55 13.53
CA LEU A 62 7.13 -9.31 13.64
C LEU A 62 6.85 -8.60 14.97
N PRO A 63 5.93 -7.62 14.98
CA PRO A 63 5.54 -6.95 16.22
C PRO A 63 4.73 -7.92 17.11
N PRO A 64 4.70 -7.70 18.44
CA PRO A 64 3.78 -8.41 19.30
C PRO A 64 2.33 -8.08 18.92
N LEU A 65 1.49 -9.09 18.74
CA LEU A 65 0.10 -8.95 18.32
C LEU A 65 -0.84 -9.10 19.52
N ARG A 66 -1.70 -8.10 19.74
CA ARG A 66 -2.68 -8.07 20.85
C ARG A 66 -4.01 -7.50 20.36
N GLY A 67 -5.09 -7.84 21.06
CA GLY A 67 -6.44 -7.34 20.77
C GLY A 67 -7.20 -8.16 19.73
N THR A 68 -8.21 -7.52 19.14
CA THR A 68 -9.05 -8.01 18.05
C THR A 68 -8.26 -8.23 16.76
N LEU A 69 -8.85 -8.97 15.81
CA LEU A 69 -8.24 -9.21 14.49
C LEU A 69 -7.83 -7.90 13.80
N MET A 70 -8.67 -6.86 13.89
CA MET A 70 -8.42 -5.58 13.24
C MET A 70 -7.37 -4.73 13.97
N GLU A 71 -7.27 -4.82 15.30
CA GLU A 71 -6.18 -4.20 16.06
C GLU A 71 -4.82 -4.85 15.73
N LYS A 72 -4.79 -6.19 15.60
CA LYS A 72 -3.61 -6.91 15.12
C LYS A 72 -3.24 -6.51 13.69
N ALA A 73 -4.23 -6.39 12.80
CA ALA A 73 -4.01 -5.95 11.43
C ALA A 73 -3.45 -4.52 11.35
N ALA A 74 -3.98 -3.60 12.15
CA ALA A 74 -3.44 -2.23 12.27
C ALA A 74 -1.98 -2.24 12.74
N THR A 75 -1.68 -3.01 13.79
CA THR A 75 -0.30 -3.17 14.31
C THR A 75 0.67 -3.69 13.24
N LEU A 76 0.23 -4.66 12.44
CA LEU A 76 1.01 -5.19 11.31
C LEU A 76 1.26 -4.12 10.24
N ILE A 77 0.25 -3.34 9.87
CA ILE A 77 0.38 -2.28 8.86
C ILE A 77 1.31 -1.17 9.34
N GLU A 78 1.21 -0.76 10.61
CA GLU A 78 2.11 0.20 11.22
C GLU A 78 3.55 -0.31 11.27
N HIS A 79 3.74 -1.59 11.55
CA HIS A 79 5.07 -2.21 11.49
C HIS A 79 5.59 -2.27 10.05
N LEU A 80 4.75 -2.62 9.08
CA LEU A 80 5.13 -2.61 7.66
C LEU A 80 5.53 -1.19 7.20
N GLN A 81 4.85 -0.16 7.69
CA GLN A 81 5.23 1.24 7.46
C GLN A 81 6.61 1.59 8.04
N LYS A 82 7.06 0.94 9.11
CA LYS A 82 8.41 1.18 9.66
C LYS A 82 9.50 0.53 8.80
N VAL A 83 9.28 -0.71 8.34
CA VAL A 83 10.28 -1.46 7.56
C VAL A 83 10.26 -1.13 6.07
N MET A 84 9.10 -0.71 5.54
CA MET A 84 8.89 -0.30 4.16
C MET A 84 8.02 0.97 4.12
N PRO A 85 8.61 2.16 4.33
CA PRO A 85 7.86 3.41 4.42
C PRO A 85 6.98 3.68 3.19
N LEU A 86 5.66 3.61 3.36
CA LEU A 86 4.67 3.89 2.32
C LEU A 86 4.56 5.39 2.02
N GLY A 87 4.77 6.22 3.04
CA GLY A 87 4.71 7.67 2.98
C GLY A 87 5.35 8.29 4.22
N MET A 88 5.51 9.61 4.25
CA MET A 88 5.95 10.30 5.48
C MET A 88 4.79 10.50 6.45
N GLN A 89 3.57 10.68 5.93
CA GLN A 89 2.36 10.84 6.71
C GLN A 89 1.40 9.69 6.40
N VAL A 90 1.41 8.70 7.30
CA VAL A 90 0.52 7.54 7.24
C VAL A 90 -0.23 7.46 8.57
N GLN A 91 -1.56 7.39 8.48
CA GLN A 91 -2.43 7.18 9.63
C GLN A 91 -3.12 5.83 9.49
N VAL A 92 -3.16 5.07 10.58
CA VAL A 92 -3.84 3.78 10.67
C VAL A 92 -4.83 3.89 11.83
N GLU A 93 -6.12 3.72 11.54
CA GLU A 93 -7.19 3.84 12.53
C GLU A 93 -8.06 2.59 12.51
N VAL A 94 -8.34 2.02 13.68
CA VAL A 94 -9.32 0.92 13.83
C VAL A 94 -10.71 1.53 14.04
N LYS A 95 -11.69 1.08 13.27
CA LYS A 95 -13.11 1.51 13.34
C LYS A 95 -14.01 0.28 13.34
N GLY A 96 -14.22 -0.29 14.53
CA GLY A 96 -14.98 -1.54 14.67
C GLY A 96 -14.28 -2.70 13.93
N ASP A 97 -14.96 -3.31 12.97
CA ASP A 97 -14.43 -4.40 12.14
C ASP A 97 -13.65 -3.92 10.90
N GLU A 98 -13.19 -2.67 10.90
CA GLU A 98 -12.45 -2.05 9.81
C GLU A 98 -11.13 -1.43 10.28
N VAL A 99 -10.14 -1.43 9.38
CA VAL A 99 -8.91 -0.64 9.51
C VAL A 99 -8.87 0.35 8.37
N GLU A 100 -8.88 1.63 8.71
CA GLU A 100 -8.72 2.72 7.77
C GLU A 100 -7.25 3.13 7.70
N VAL A 101 -6.68 3.10 6.49
CA VAL A 101 -5.31 3.55 6.24
C VAL A 101 -5.37 4.78 5.34
N LYS A 102 -4.80 5.88 5.82
CA LYS A 102 -4.70 7.15 5.09
C LYS A 102 -3.23 7.42 4.78
N VAL A 103 -2.94 7.72 3.52
CA VAL A 103 -1.61 8.13 3.06
C VAL A 103 -1.72 9.48 2.38
N GLU A 104 -0.96 10.46 2.85
CA GLU A 104 -0.90 11.77 2.19
C GLU A 104 -0.30 11.63 0.78
N GLY A 105 -1.03 12.04 -0.25
CA GLY A 105 -0.64 11.81 -1.63
C GLY A 105 0.66 12.52 -2.02
N ALA A 106 0.91 13.69 -1.42
CA ALA A 106 2.12 14.47 -1.60
C ALA A 106 3.38 13.78 -1.06
N THR A 107 3.24 12.91 -0.05
CA THR A 107 4.39 12.24 0.61
C THR A 107 4.45 10.73 0.34
N CYS A 108 3.54 10.19 -0.47
CA CYS A 108 3.50 8.77 -0.82
C CYS A 108 4.75 8.36 -1.62
N LYS A 109 5.51 7.37 -1.14
CA LYS A 109 6.83 7.01 -1.69
C LYS A 109 6.76 6.10 -2.92
N PHE A 110 5.68 5.32 -3.09
CA PHE A 110 5.51 4.41 -4.23
C PHE A 110 4.42 4.87 -5.21
N CYS A 111 4.11 6.17 -5.27
CA CYS A 111 3.07 6.69 -6.14
C CYS A 111 3.52 6.69 -7.61
N PRO A 112 2.94 5.88 -8.52
CA PRO A 112 3.38 5.85 -9.91
C PRO A 112 3.17 7.18 -10.63
N LYS A 113 2.13 7.95 -10.25
CA LYS A 113 1.90 9.31 -10.76
C LYS A 113 2.86 10.34 -10.16
N GLY A 114 3.02 10.30 -8.84
CA GLY A 114 3.73 11.34 -8.10
C GLY A 114 5.25 11.22 -8.16
N VAL A 115 5.78 9.99 -8.23
CA VAL A 115 7.21 9.70 -8.28
C VAL A 115 7.59 9.18 -9.68
N GLY A 116 6.79 8.27 -10.24
CA GLY A 116 7.07 7.64 -11.53
C GLY A 116 6.61 8.42 -12.77
N GLY A 117 5.97 9.58 -12.61
CA GLY A 117 5.54 10.41 -13.75
C GLY A 117 4.34 9.89 -14.56
N ALA A 118 3.63 8.86 -14.09
CA ALA A 118 2.52 8.26 -14.83
C ALA A 118 1.33 9.22 -15.03
N GLU A 119 0.86 9.36 -16.27
CA GLU A 119 -0.43 9.97 -16.57
C GLU A 119 -1.55 8.96 -16.33
N LEU A 120 -2.33 9.18 -15.26
CA LEU A 120 -3.40 8.27 -14.83
C LEU A 120 -4.74 9.00 -14.75
N GLU A 121 -5.75 8.47 -15.45
CA GLU A 121 -7.18 8.84 -15.26
C GLU A 121 -7.77 8.25 -13.95
N GLY A 122 -7.12 7.21 -13.40
CA GLY A 122 -7.54 6.51 -12.19
C GLY A 122 -6.42 6.35 -11.16
N THR A 123 -6.53 5.30 -10.35
CA THR A 123 -5.48 4.89 -9.42
C THR A 123 -4.73 3.69 -10.00
N LEU A 124 -3.43 3.64 -9.76
CA LEU A 124 -2.58 2.48 -10.02
C LEU A 124 -1.84 2.08 -8.74
N CYS A 125 -2.55 2.11 -7.62
CA CYS A 125 -1.93 2.00 -6.30
C CYS A 125 -1.78 0.53 -5.88
N PRO A 126 -0.58 0.08 -5.48
CA PRO A 126 -0.38 -1.27 -4.98
C PRO A 126 -0.82 -1.44 -3.52
N TYR A 127 -0.86 -0.35 -2.73
CA TYR A 127 -1.01 -0.44 -1.27
C TYR A 127 -2.26 -1.17 -0.78
N PRO A 128 -3.49 -0.92 -1.28
CA PRO A 128 -4.66 -1.56 -0.70
C PRO A 128 -4.54 -3.08 -0.70
N ALA A 129 -4.18 -3.64 -1.86
CA ALA A 129 -4.04 -5.08 -2.05
C ALA A 129 -2.81 -5.65 -1.33
N LEU A 130 -1.70 -4.92 -1.32
CA LEU A 130 -0.48 -5.29 -0.60
C LEU A 130 -0.76 -5.40 0.90
N LEU A 131 -1.29 -4.35 1.52
CA LEU A 131 -1.58 -4.27 2.95
C LEU A 131 -2.57 -5.35 3.39
N ALA A 132 -3.67 -5.51 2.65
CA ALA A 132 -4.66 -6.55 2.96
C ALA A 132 -4.04 -7.94 2.93
N SER A 133 -3.30 -8.28 1.87
CA SER A 133 -2.71 -9.61 1.70
C SER A 133 -1.56 -9.91 2.67
N PHE A 134 -0.84 -8.86 3.10
CA PHE A 134 0.19 -8.96 4.12
C PHE A 134 -0.41 -9.30 5.47
N ALA A 135 -1.43 -8.55 5.92
CA ALA A 135 -2.12 -8.83 7.17
C ALA A 135 -2.86 -10.18 7.13
N ASP A 136 -3.56 -10.48 6.03
CA ASP A 136 -4.27 -11.75 5.82
C ASP A 136 -3.32 -12.96 5.90
N ALA A 137 -2.13 -12.89 5.30
CA ALA A 137 -1.14 -13.97 5.37
C ALA A 137 -0.70 -14.30 6.81
N LEU A 138 -0.61 -13.29 7.67
CA LEU A 138 -0.16 -13.45 9.06
C LEU A 138 -1.30 -13.80 10.03
N LEU A 139 -2.55 -13.46 9.68
CA LEU A 139 -3.72 -13.58 10.55
C LEU A 139 -4.79 -14.55 10.04
N SER A 140 -4.53 -15.27 8.94
CA SER A 140 -5.50 -16.13 8.26
C SER A 140 -6.17 -17.18 9.15
N SER A 141 -5.50 -17.64 10.21
CA SER A 141 -6.07 -18.58 11.20
C SER A 141 -7.16 -17.97 12.09
N GLU A 142 -7.25 -16.64 12.17
CA GLU A 142 -8.22 -15.90 13.00
C GLU A 142 -9.39 -15.31 12.19
N GLY A 143 -9.28 -15.32 10.86
CA GLY A 143 -10.25 -14.78 9.92
C GLY A 143 -9.58 -14.23 8.66
N GLY A 144 -10.38 -13.88 7.66
CA GLY A 144 -9.85 -13.28 6.44
C GLY A 144 -9.82 -11.75 6.51
N ILE A 145 -8.84 -11.13 5.86
CA ILE A 145 -8.74 -9.67 5.73
C ILE A 145 -8.74 -9.29 4.25
N LYS A 146 -9.64 -8.39 3.87
CA LYS A 146 -9.79 -7.92 2.48
C LYS A 146 -9.85 -6.40 2.39
N VAL A 147 -9.62 -5.88 1.19
CA VAL A 147 -9.87 -4.46 0.86
C VAL A 147 -11.36 -4.24 0.69
N LYS A 148 -11.95 -3.31 1.44
CA LYS A 148 -13.33 -2.86 1.27
C LYS A 148 -13.40 -1.90 0.06
N PRO A 149 -14.11 -2.27 -1.02
CA PRO A 149 -14.22 -1.41 -2.19
C PRO A 149 -14.89 -0.08 -1.84
N GLN A 150 -14.37 1.01 -2.39
CA GLN A 150 -14.97 2.34 -2.33
C GLN A 150 -15.62 2.61 -3.70
N GLY A 151 -16.85 2.11 -3.87
CA GLY A 151 -17.47 1.99 -5.19
C GLY A 151 -16.73 0.97 -6.07
N ARG A 152 -16.27 1.38 -7.26
CA ARG A 152 -15.47 0.53 -8.18
C ARG A 152 -13.96 0.58 -7.92
N ARG A 153 -13.50 1.32 -6.91
CA ARG A 153 -12.07 1.59 -6.67
C ARG A 153 -11.58 0.95 -5.37
N PRO A 154 -10.30 0.53 -5.29
CA PRO A 154 -9.73 -0.02 -4.07
C PRO A 154 -9.36 1.04 -3.03
N LEU A 155 -9.37 2.32 -3.42
CA LEU A 155 -9.14 3.48 -2.56
C LEU A 155 -9.91 4.68 -3.11
N VAL A 156 -10.11 5.67 -2.24
CA VAL A 156 -10.65 6.99 -2.59
C VAL A 156 -9.59 8.05 -2.34
N LYS A 157 -9.57 9.10 -3.17
CA LYS A 157 -8.71 10.27 -2.97
C LYS A 157 -9.57 11.48 -2.64
N GLU A 158 -9.40 12.03 -1.44
CA GLU A 158 -10.15 13.18 -0.92
C GLU A 158 -9.17 14.17 -0.31
N ALA A 159 -9.26 15.45 -0.69
CA ALA A 159 -8.43 16.53 -0.14
C ALA A 159 -6.91 16.23 -0.10
N GLY A 160 -6.38 15.52 -1.11
CA GLY A 160 -4.95 15.16 -1.18
C GLY A 160 -4.60 13.80 -0.55
N VAL A 161 -5.47 13.26 0.30
CA VAL A 161 -5.27 12.01 1.03
C VAL A 161 -5.82 10.82 0.24
N CYS A 162 -5.03 9.75 0.15
CA CYS A 162 -5.46 8.45 -0.35
C CYS A 162 -5.94 7.58 0.82
N LYS A 163 -7.25 7.30 0.86
CA LYS A 163 -7.90 6.49 1.88
C LYS A 163 -8.23 5.10 1.35
N MET A 164 -7.78 4.08 2.07
CA MET A 164 -8.15 2.68 1.83
C MET A 164 -8.66 2.05 3.11
N VAL A 165 -9.58 1.11 2.97
CA VAL A 165 -10.23 0.44 4.11
C VAL A 165 -10.05 -1.05 3.98
N LEU A 166 -9.57 -1.68 5.04
CA LEU A 166 -9.50 -3.13 5.19
C LEU A 166 -10.61 -3.58 6.12
N TYR A 167 -11.21 -4.73 5.84
CA TYR A 167 -12.31 -5.27 6.64
C TYR A 167 -12.16 -6.77 6.86
N ARG A 168 -12.72 -7.23 7.98
CA ARG A 168 -12.83 -8.64 8.30
C ARG A 168 -13.83 -9.34 7.38
N VAL A 169 -13.46 -10.52 6.90
CA VAL A 169 -14.41 -11.49 6.35
C VAL A 169 -14.42 -12.75 7.22
N GLN A 170 -15.60 -13.36 7.34
CA GLN A 170 -15.71 -14.65 8.00
C GLN A 170 -14.84 -15.70 7.29
N ALA A 171 -14.18 -16.55 8.06
CA ALA A 171 -13.47 -17.70 7.53
C ALA A 171 -14.47 -18.58 6.76
N ARG A 172 -14.06 -19.06 5.58
CA ARG A 172 -14.83 -20.06 4.83
C ARG A 172 -14.74 -21.42 5.51
#